data_AF-A0A345XIU3-F1
#
_entry.id   AF-A0A345XIU3-F1
#
_cell.length_a   1.000
_cell.length_b   1.000
_cell.length_c   1.000
_cell.angle_alpha   90.00
_cell.angle_beta   90.00
_cell.angle_gamma   90.00
#
_symmetry.space_group_name_H-M   'P 1'
#
loop_
_entity.id
_entity.type
_entity.pdbx_description
1 polymer ?
#
loop_
_entity_poly.entity_id
_entity_poly.type
_entity_poly.pdbx_seq_one_letter_code
_entity_poly.pdbx_strand_id
1 'polypeptide(L)' 'MTVDPTDPDTFEDTYEDEPDETRFEAPEEDAAEQHAELLQQRDVPITDRGPDEADPADAAEQSRVVEVNEDEYR' A
#
# COMPACT_ATOMS: atom_id res chain seq x y z
N MET A 1 22.42 -3.71 18.01
CA MET A 1 21.80 -2.38 18.20
C MET A 1 20.49 -2.40 17.45
N THR A 2 19.38 -2.00 18.08
CA THR A 2 18.09 -1.82 17.40
C THR A 2 18.01 -0.38 16.93
N VAL A 3 17.70 -0.18 15.65
CA VAL A 3 17.51 1.15 15.06
C VAL A 3 16.08 1.60 15.37
N ASP A 4 15.85 2.86 15.74
CA ASP A 4 14.50 3.41 15.90
C ASP A 4 13.99 3.83 14.52
N PRO A 5 12.92 3.21 13.99
CA PRO A 5 12.38 3.53 12.67
C PRO A 5 11.75 4.94 12.58
N THR A 6 11.54 5.59 13.71
CA THR A 6 10.91 6.92 13.81
C THR A 6 11.93 8.05 13.90
N ASP A 7 13.20 7.72 14.16
CA ASP A 7 14.29 8.69 14.26
C ASP A 7 15.01 8.82 12.91
N PRO A 8 14.75 9.90 12.15
CA PRO A 8 15.29 10.08 10.80
C PRO A 8 16.82 10.24 10.82
N ASP A 9 17.41 10.71 11.93
CA ASP A 9 18.85 10.92 12.06
C ASP A 9 19.62 9.59 12.20
N THR A 10 18.91 8.46 12.40
CA THR A 10 19.51 7.12 12.44
C THR A 10 19.80 6.55 11.04
N PHE A 11 19.30 7.20 10.00
CA PHE A 11 19.55 6.85 8.60
C PHE A 11 20.58 7.83 8.04
N GLU A 12 21.68 7.31 7.50
CA GLU A 12 22.65 8.15 6.79
C GLU A 12 21.98 8.68 5.52
N ASP A 13 21.97 10.01 5.36
CA ASP A 13 21.39 10.69 4.20
C ASP A 13 22.31 10.52 2.98
N THR A 14 22.42 9.28 2.48
CA THR A 14 23.26 8.93 1.34
C THR A 14 22.68 9.42 0.00
N TYR A 15 21.61 10.20 0.04
CA TYR A 15 20.94 10.76 -1.13
C TYR A 15 21.52 12.12 -1.57
N GLU A 16 22.47 12.71 -0.83
CA GLU A 16 23.10 14.00 -1.22
C GLU A 16 24.01 13.92 -2.47
N ASP A 17 24.31 12.72 -2.98
CA ASP A 17 24.94 12.51 -4.29
C ASP A 17 23.92 11.83 -5.22
N GLU A 18 22.78 12.47 -5.45
CA GLU A 18 21.92 12.16 -6.59
C GLU A 18 22.78 12.25 -7.87
N PRO A 19 23.02 11.14 -8.60
CA PRO A 19 23.76 11.21 -9.85
C PRO A 19 22.90 12.01 -10.82
N ASP A 20 23.23 13.31 -11.01
CA ASP A 20 22.57 14.31 -11.88
C ASP A 20 21.38 13.67 -12.57
N GLU A 21 20.25 13.59 -11.85
CA GLU A 21 19.16 12.69 -12.19
C GLU A 21 18.64 13.10 -13.57
N THR A 22 19.23 12.54 -14.62
CA THR A 22 18.53 12.28 -15.86
C THR A 22 17.35 11.49 -15.39
N ARG A 23 16.25 12.19 -15.14
CA ARG A 23 14.97 11.69 -14.66
C ARG A 23 14.77 10.39 -15.40
N PHE A 24 15.10 9.27 -14.76
CA PHE A 24 15.03 7.99 -15.42
C PHE A 24 13.54 7.75 -15.51
N GLU A 25 12.98 8.15 -16.65
CA GLU A 25 11.61 7.88 -16.96
C GLU A 25 11.46 6.36 -16.86
N ALA A 26 10.51 5.92 -16.04
CA ALA A 26 10.14 4.51 -16.04
C ALA A 26 9.78 4.11 -17.49
N PRO A 27 10.00 2.85 -17.91
CA PRO A 27 9.51 2.37 -19.19
C PRO A 27 8.06 2.81 -19.44
N GLU A 28 7.68 3.05 -20.70
CA GLU A 28 6.35 3.58 -21.04
C GLU A 28 5.20 2.74 -20.45
N GLU A 29 5.37 1.41 -20.37
CA GLU A 29 4.38 0.52 -19.74
C GLU A 29 4.32 0.72 -18.21
N ASP A 30 5.46 0.74 -17.54
CA ASP A 30 5.55 1.00 -16.09
C ASP A 30 4.94 2.38 -15.74
N ALA A 31 5.23 3.41 -16.53
CA ALA A 31 4.66 4.75 -16.34
C ALA A 31 3.14 4.75 -16.54
N ALA A 32 2.64 4.03 -17.55
CA ALA A 32 1.20 3.91 -17.79
C ALA A 32 0.48 3.23 -16.62
N GLU A 33 1.07 2.18 -16.02
CA GLU A 33 0.54 1.54 -14.81
C GLU A 33 0.56 2.49 -13.60
N GLN A 34 1.65 3.23 -13.40
CA GLN A 34 1.80 4.17 -12.28
C GLN A 34 0.83 5.36 -12.36
N HIS A 35 0.46 5.77 -13.57
CA HIS A 35 -0.52 6.82 -13.82
C HIS A 35 -1.96 6.32 -13.88
N ALA A 36 -2.18 5.00 -13.84
CA ALA A 36 -3.52 4.45 -13.79
C ALA A 36 -4.21 4.82 -12.47
N GLU A 37 -5.52 5.08 -12.54
CA GLU A 37 -6.31 5.33 -11.35
C GLU A 37 -6.31 4.06 -10.48
N LEU A 38 -5.92 4.19 -9.21
CA LEU A 38 -6.07 3.11 -8.26
C LEU A 38 -7.56 2.82 -8.08
N LEU A 39 -7.92 1.53 -8.10
CA LEU A 39 -9.25 1.10 -7.70
C LEU A 39 -9.50 1.59 -6.27
N GLN A 40 -10.46 2.50 -6.11
CA GLN A 40 -10.86 3.05 -4.80
C GLN A 40 -11.69 2.05 -3.99
N GLN A 41 -11.50 0.73 -4.18
CA GLN A 41 -12.07 -0.29 -3.32
C GLN A 41 -11.38 -0.19 -1.96
N ARG A 42 -11.80 0.81 -1.19
CA ARG A 42 -11.38 1.00 0.19
C ARG A 42 -12.25 0.11 1.03
N ASP A 43 -11.61 -0.68 1.87
CA ASP A 43 -12.32 -1.43 2.90
C ASP A 43 -13.15 -0.48 3.75
N VAL A 44 -14.37 -0.88 4.06
CA VAL A 44 -15.22 -0.11 4.96
C VAL A 44 -14.54 -0.12 6.32
N PRO A 45 -14.27 1.06 6.94
CA PRO A 45 -13.66 1.08 8.25
C PRO A 45 -14.54 0.33 9.24
N ILE A 46 -13.95 -0.59 10.00
CA ILE A 46 -14.67 -1.35 11.03
C ILE A 46 -14.92 -0.41 12.21
N THR A 47 -16.12 0.19 12.24
CA THR A 47 -16.49 1.21 13.24
C THR A 47 -17.23 0.65 14.45
N ASP A 48 -17.67 -0.61 14.40
CA ASP A 48 -18.48 -1.23 15.47
C ASP A 48 -17.83 -2.56 15.84
N ARG A 49 -16.86 -2.53 16.78
CA ARG A 49 -16.19 -3.73 17.30
C ARG A 49 -16.78 -4.17 18.63
N GLY A 50 -17.35 -5.38 18.70
CA GLY A 50 -17.81 -6.01 19.93
C GLY A 50 -16.66 -6.55 20.81
N PRO A 51 -16.90 -6.83 22.10
CA PRO A 51 -15.86 -7.38 23.01
C PRO A 51 -15.47 -8.84 22.74
N ASP A 52 -16.28 -9.58 21.97
CA ASP A 52 -16.07 -10.99 21.58
C ASP A 52 -15.68 -11.13 20.09
N GLU A 53 -15.06 -10.11 19.52
CA GLU A 53 -14.68 -10.09 18.11
C GLU A 53 -13.36 -10.80 17.80
N ALA A 54 -13.21 -11.18 16.52
CA ALA A 54 -11.95 -11.65 15.97
C ALA A 54 -10.82 -10.63 16.18
N ASP A 55 -9.57 -11.10 16.11
CA ASP A 55 -8.41 -10.22 16.18
C ASP A 55 -8.56 -9.07 15.17
N PRO A 56 -8.13 -7.83 15.50
CA PRO A 56 -8.29 -6.69 14.62
C PRO A 56 -7.78 -6.89 13.19
N ALA A 57 -6.73 -7.68 12.99
CA ALA A 57 -6.21 -8.00 11.65
C ALA A 57 -7.14 -8.95 10.89
N ASP A 58 -7.62 -10.00 11.56
CA ASP A 58 -8.59 -10.94 10.98
C ASP A 58 -9.91 -10.24 10.63
N ALA A 59 -10.40 -9.39 11.52
CA ALA A 59 -11.62 -8.63 11.28
C ALA A 59 -11.48 -7.70 10.06
N ALA A 60 -10.33 -7.03 9.91
CA ALA A 60 -10.04 -6.19 8.74
C ALA A 60 -10.11 -6.99 7.44
N GLU A 61 -9.46 -8.17 7.40
CA GLU A 61 -9.50 -9.05 6.24
C GLU A 61 -10.93 -9.55 5.93
N GLN A 62 -11.70 -9.92 6.95
CA GLN A 62 -13.09 -10.38 6.77
C GLN A 62 -14.05 -9.27 6.32
N SER A 63 -13.74 -8.01 6.62
CA SER A 63 -14.54 -6.85 6.20
C SER A 63 -14.27 -6.40 4.77
N ARG A 64 -13.25 -6.97 4.13
CA ARG A 64 -12.84 -6.62 2.78
C ARG A 64 -13.91 -7.00 1.76
N VAL A 65 -14.34 -6.04 0.95
CA VAL A 65 -15.30 -6.28 -0.11
C VAL A 65 -14.54 -6.81 -1.33
N VAL A 66 -14.79 -8.07 -1.68
CA VAL A 66 -14.23 -8.69 -2.89
C VAL A 66 -15.22 -8.53 -4.02
N GLU A 67 -14.77 -7.97 -5.15
CA GLU A 67 -15.55 -7.93 -6.37
C GLU A 67 -15.72 -9.36 -6.92
N VAL A 68 -16.97 -9.82 -7.00
CA VAL A 68 -17.29 -11.12 -7.58
C VAL A 68 -17.56 -10.92 -9.07
N ASN A 69 -16.54 -11.17 -9.90
CA ASN A 69 -16.71 -11.19 -11.36
C ASN A 69 -17.21 -12.57 -11.82
N GLU A 70 -18.53 -12.77 -11.70
CA GLU A 70 -19.22 -14.02 -12.06
C GLU A 70 -19.09 -14.40 -13.54
N ASP A 71 -18.74 -13.44 -14.39
CA ASP A 71 -18.59 -13.61 -15.84
C ASP A 71 -17.22 -14.15 -16.28
N GLU A 72 -16.20 -14.13 -15.41
CA GLU A 72 -14.82 -14.58 -15.69
C GLU A 72 -14.62 -16.10 -15.48
N TYR A 73 -15.57 -16.76 -14.80
CA TYR A 73 -15.59 -18.22 -14.61
C TYR A 73 -16.52 -18.90 -15.63
N ARG A 74 -16.10 -18.98 -16.90
CA ARG A 74 -16.83 -19.73 -17.94
C ARG A 74 -15.96 -20.72 -18.70
#